data_AF-A0A4P5YCD5-F1
#
_entry.id   AF-A0A4P5YCD5-F1
#
_cell.length_a   1.000
_cell.length_b   1.000
_cell.length_c   1.000
_cell.angle_alpha   90.00
_cell.angle_beta   90.00
_cell.angle_gamma   90.00
#
_symmetry.space_group_name_H-M   'P 1'
#
loop_
_entity.id
_entity.type
_entity.pdbx_description
1 polymer ?
#
loop_
_entity_poly.entity_id
_entity_poly.type
_entity_poly.pdbx_seq_one_letter_code
_entity_poly.pdbx_strand_id
1 'polypeptide(L)'
;MIETGIGTSITIAILIYSNNQQRRSEEQQEKIAELVLNIQNIEQRHDERENKRLTVFSHRIISNLETIRQNHYELKQDLTDYLNNTSEENKQKIILSSKKKLESIVYFIILNIKSDIGYIGELFEDPLLGKNITNQCIEYEMMLKNIQENFDWNDDSLSMKMSLIDNQIEMLSITIDKIKKEIIEKL
;
A
#
# COMPACT_ATOMS: atom_id res chain seq x y z
N MET A 1 -81.46 -22.19 4.63
CA MET A 1 -80.50 -22.69 5.63
C MET A 1 -79.19 -23.21 5.03
N ILE A 2 -79.16 -23.72 3.79
CA ILE A 2 -77.93 -24.17 3.11
C ILE A 2 -77.09 -22.98 2.60
N GLU A 3 -77.72 -21.93 2.06
CA GLU A 3 -77.05 -20.74 1.51
C GLU A 3 -76.27 -19.94 2.56
N THR A 4 -76.77 -19.88 3.81
CA THR A 4 -76.08 -19.23 4.94
C THR A 4 -74.81 -19.97 5.36
N GLY A 5 -74.74 -21.30 5.20
CA GLY A 5 -73.57 -22.11 5.58
C GLY A 5 -72.42 -22.06 4.56
N ILE A 6 -72.75 -21.93 3.27
CA ILE A 6 -71.75 -21.78 2.19
C ILE A 6 -71.11 -20.40 2.26
N GLY A 7 -71.90 -19.34 2.49
CA GLY A 7 -71.40 -17.97 2.66
C GLY A 7 -70.39 -17.85 3.80
N THR A 8 -70.70 -18.40 4.98
CA THR A 8 -69.76 -18.41 6.11
C THR A 8 -68.49 -19.20 5.83
N SER A 9 -68.59 -20.32 5.12
CA SER A 9 -67.42 -21.16 4.78
C SER A 9 -66.48 -20.45 3.81
N ILE A 10 -67.02 -19.71 2.83
CA ILE A 10 -66.23 -18.89 1.89
C ILE A 10 -65.55 -17.73 2.63
N THR A 11 -66.27 -17.03 3.51
CA THR A 11 -65.70 -15.92 4.29
C THR A 11 -64.57 -16.40 5.20
N ILE A 12 -64.72 -17.55 5.86
CA ILE A 12 -63.66 -18.14 6.69
C ILE A 12 -62.44 -18.51 5.83
N ALA A 13 -62.63 -19.11 4.65
CA ALA A 13 -61.53 -19.45 3.76
C ALA A 13 -60.76 -18.22 3.26
N ILE A 14 -61.48 -17.13 2.92
CA ILE A 14 -60.87 -15.85 2.54
C ILE A 14 -60.07 -15.24 3.70
N LEU A 15 -60.62 -15.25 4.92
CA LEU A 15 -59.93 -14.74 6.10
C LEU A 15 -58.66 -15.55 6.41
N ILE A 16 -58.73 -16.88 6.36
CA ILE A 16 -57.56 -17.76 6.55
C ILE A 16 -56.50 -17.49 5.47
N TYR A 17 -56.91 -17.39 4.20
CA TYR A 17 -56.01 -17.10 3.09
C TYR A 17 -55.34 -15.73 3.25
N SER A 18 -56.11 -14.69 3.57
CA SER A 18 -55.60 -13.33 3.78
C SER A 18 -54.61 -13.26 4.95
N ASN A 19 -54.93 -13.92 6.08
CA ASN A 19 -54.05 -13.94 7.25
C ASN A 19 -52.75 -14.71 6.96
N ASN A 20 -52.82 -15.82 6.21
CA ASN A 20 -51.65 -16.57 5.79
C ASN A 20 -50.76 -15.77 4.82
N GLN A 21 -51.34 -14.98 3.91
CA GLN A 21 -50.56 -14.10 3.02
C GLN A 21 -49.87 -12.98 3.80
N GLN A 22 -50.55 -12.37 4.76
CA GLN A 22 -49.96 -11.33 5.62
C GLN A 22 -48.81 -11.90 6.45
N ARG A 23 -49.00 -13.06 7.10
CA ARG A 23 -47.94 -13.75 7.85
C ARG A 23 -46.75 -14.10 6.96
N ARG A 24 -47.00 -14.58 5.73
CA ARG A 24 -45.93 -14.87 4.76
C ARG A 24 -45.17 -13.59 4.36
N SER A 25 -45.86 -12.44 4.26
CA SER A 25 -45.24 -11.13 4.02
C SER A 25 -44.39 -10.68 5.21
N GLU A 26 -44.85 -10.89 6.43
CA GLU A 26 -44.09 -10.58 7.67
C GLU A 26 -42.83 -11.45 7.76
N GLU A 27 -42.94 -12.77 7.53
CA GLU A 27 -41.79 -13.69 7.47
C GLU A 27 -40.80 -13.32 6.36
N GLN A 28 -41.28 -12.80 5.22
CA GLN A 28 -40.42 -12.30 4.15
C GLN A 28 -39.70 -11.00 4.54
N GLN A 29 -40.39 -10.08 5.22
CA GLN A 29 -39.79 -8.84 5.72
C GLN A 29 -38.73 -9.13 6.79
N GLU A 30 -38.98 -10.08 7.69
CA GLU A 30 -38.01 -10.52 8.70
C GLU A 30 -36.75 -11.11 8.05
N LYS A 31 -36.91 -11.98 7.04
CA LYS A 31 -35.78 -12.53 6.27
C LYS A 31 -35.01 -11.46 5.51
N ILE A 32 -35.69 -10.45 4.95
CA ILE A 32 -35.02 -9.32 4.28
C ILE A 32 -34.21 -8.53 5.31
N ALA A 33 -34.77 -8.22 6.48
CA ALA A 33 -34.05 -7.52 7.54
C ALA A 33 -32.82 -8.32 8.01
N GLU A 34 -32.95 -9.64 8.19
CA GLU A 34 -31.83 -10.53 8.53
C GLU A 34 -30.74 -10.53 7.44
N LEU A 35 -31.12 -10.59 6.17
CA LEU A 35 -30.18 -10.52 5.05
C LEU A 35 -29.47 -9.18 4.97
N VAL A 36 -30.17 -8.06 5.18
CA VAL A 36 -29.59 -6.72 5.23
C VAL A 36 -28.56 -6.61 6.35
N LEU A 37 -28.90 -7.08 7.56
CA LEU A 37 -27.97 -7.13 8.69
C LEU A 37 -26.73 -8.00 8.39
N ASN A 38 -26.94 -9.14 7.73
CA ASN A 38 -25.85 -10.02 7.33
C ASN A 38 -24.93 -9.37 6.29
N ILE A 39 -25.48 -8.65 5.31
CA ILE A 39 -24.70 -7.91 4.31
C ILE A 39 -23.88 -6.81 5.00
N GLN A 40 -24.49 -6.01 5.87
CA GLN A 40 -23.79 -4.97 6.65
C GLN A 40 -22.64 -5.56 7.47
N ASN A 41 -22.86 -6.70 8.13
CA ASN A 41 -21.82 -7.42 8.87
C ASN A 41 -20.70 -7.98 7.97
N ILE A 42 -20.99 -8.31 6.72
CA ILE A 42 -19.98 -8.77 5.75
C ILE A 42 -19.16 -7.59 5.26
N GLU A 43 -19.81 -6.47 4.92
CA GLU A 43 -19.16 -5.22 4.50
C GLU A 43 -18.22 -4.70 5.60
N GLN A 44 -18.69 -4.60 6.84
CA GLN A 44 -17.84 -4.17 7.95
C GLN A 44 -16.61 -5.07 8.14
N ARG A 45 -16.78 -6.39 8.07
CA ARG A 45 -15.64 -7.34 8.17
C ARG A 45 -14.71 -7.26 6.97
N HIS A 46 -15.21 -6.86 5.80
CA HIS A 46 -14.40 -6.63 4.62
C HIS A 46 -13.51 -5.39 4.82
N ASP A 47 -14.11 -4.27 5.24
CA ASP A 47 -13.40 -3.02 5.50
C ASP A 47 -12.33 -3.19 6.59
N GLU A 48 -12.63 -3.91 7.68
CA GLU A 48 -11.65 -4.23 8.72
C GLU A 48 -10.45 -5.03 8.18
N ARG A 49 -10.69 -5.95 7.24
CA ARG A 49 -9.61 -6.74 6.60
C ARG A 49 -8.77 -5.87 5.67
N GLU A 50 -9.39 -4.98 4.91
CA GLU A 50 -8.67 -4.05 4.03
C GLU A 50 -7.82 -3.07 4.83
N ASN A 51 -8.36 -2.48 5.89
CA ASN A 51 -7.61 -1.58 6.78
C ASN A 51 -6.46 -2.30 7.47
N LYS A 52 -6.67 -3.55 7.92
CA LYS A 52 -5.59 -4.37 8.49
C LYS A 52 -4.50 -4.67 7.47
N ARG A 53 -4.87 -5.01 6.24
CA ARG A 53 -3.90 -5.22 5.15
C ARG A 53 -3.14 -3.93 4.89
N LEU A 54 -3.83 -2.83 4.59
CA LEU A 54 -3.23 -1.53 4.35
C LEU A 54 -2.20 -1.19 5.44
N THR A 55 -2.59 -1.33 6.71
CA THR A 55 -1.69 -1.09 7.85
C THR A 55 -0.43 -1.96 7.78
N VAL A 56 -0.58 -3.29 7.70
CA VAL A 56 0.56 -4.22 7.73
C VAL A 56 1.51 -4.02 6.54
N PHE A 57 0.95 -3.93 5.33
CA PHE A 57 1.75 -3.78 4.12
C PHE A 57 2.41 -2.39 4.06
N SER A 58 1.71 -1.32 4.45
CA SER A 58 2.29 0.03 4.49
C SER A 58 3.43 0.15 5.49
N HIS A 59 3.36 -0.49 6.67
CA HIS A 59 4.49 -0.53 7.61
C HIS A 59 5.73 -1.21 7.00
N ARG A 60 5.53 -2.30 6.24
CA ARG A 60 6.64 -2.97 5.55
C ARG A 60 7.22 -2.10 4.42
N ILE A 61 6.38 -1.42 3.64
CA ILE A 61 6.82 -0.45 2.65
C ILE A 61 7.64 0.66 3.31
N ILE A 62 7.15 1.24 4.41
CA ILE A 62 7.85 2.29 5.16
C ILE A 62 9.23 1.80 5.61
N SER A 63 9.32 0.62 6.23
CA SER A 63 10.60 0.07 6.71
C SER A 63 11.60 -0.15 5.57
N ASN A 64 11.11 -0.63 4.42
CA ASN A 64 11.91 -0.81 3.21
C ASN A 64 12.39 0.54 2.64
N LEU A 65 11.54 1.57 2.59
CA LEU A 65 11.89 2.92 2.14
C LEU A 65 12.87 3.61 3.11
N GLU A 66 12.70 3.43 4.42
CA GLU A 66 13.64 3.92 5.42
C GLU A 66 15.02 3.29 5.25
N THR A 67 15.09 2.01 4.91
CA THR A 67 16.35 1.32 4.57
C THR A 67 17.01 1.94 3.32
N ILE A 68 16.23 2.19 2.27
CA ILE A 68 16.73 2.87 1.06
C ILE A 68 17.24 4.28 1.39
N ARG A 69 16.50 5.05 2.19
CA ARG A 69 16.91 6.39 2.62
C ARG A 69 18.19 6.36 3.44
N GLN A 70 18.34 5.40 4.34
CA GLN A 70 19.58 5.23 5.10
C GLN A 70 20.78 4.94 4.19
N ASN A 71 20.59 4.09 3.18
CA ASN A 71 21.65 3.81 2.23
C ASN A 71 22.07 5.03 1.38
N HIS A 72 21.14 5.96 1.11
CA HIS A 72 21.49 7.25 0.48
C HIS A 72 22.39 8.09 1.39
N TYR A 73 22.07 8.21 2.68
CA TYR A 73 22.91 8.95 3.63
C TYR A 73 24.32 8.38 3.71
N GLU A 74 24.45 7.06 3.81
CA GLU A 74 25.75 6.38 3.83
C GLU A 74 26.54 6.62 2.55
N LEU A 75 25.87 6.52 1.39
CA LEU A 75 26.51 6.76 0.10
C LEU A 75 26.98 8.21 -0.05
N LYS A 76 26.19 9.18 0.42
CA LYS A 76 26.60 10.59 0.43
C LYS A 76 27.84 10.80 1.30
N GLN A 77 27.87 10.18 2.48
CA GLN A 77 29.02 10.26 3.38
C GLN A 77 30.26 9.67 2.73
N ASP A 78 30.14 8.48 2.14
CA ASP A 78 31.21 7.80 1.41
C ASP A 78 31.80 8.70 0.29
N LEU A 79 30.94 9.35 -0.51
CA LEU A 79 31.38 10.27 -1.57
C LEU A 79 32.03 11.55 -1.02
N THR A 80 31.52 12.07 0.10
CA THR A 80 32.09 13.23 0.79
C THR A 80 33.49 12.91 1.32
N ASP A 81 33.67 11.73 1.92
CA ASP A 81 34.95 11.27 2.44
C ASP A 81 35.98 11.07 1.32
N TYR A 82 35.54 10.58 0.15
CA TYR A 82 36.39 10.49 -1.02
C TYR A 82 36.87 11.85 -1.53
N LEU A 83 36.00 12.87 -1.58
CA LEU A 83 36.40 14.24 -1.97
C LEU A 83 37.43 14.84 -1.02
N ASN A 84 37.33 14.54 0.29
CA ASN A 84 38.29 15.00 1.28
C ASN A 84 39.62 14.22 1.24
N ASN A 85 39.61 12.99 0.74
CA ASN A 85 40.78 12.12 0.64
C ASN A 85 40.71 11.23 -0.60
N THR A 86 41.13 11.82 -1.73
CA THR A 86 41.07 11.19 -3.06
C THR A 86 42.12 10.08 -3.16
N SER A 87 41.72 8.84 -2.86
CA SER A 87 42.55 7.66 -3.03
C SER A 87 41.83 6.60 -3.86
N GLU A 88 42.57 5.87 -4.69
CA GLU A 88 42.00 4.77 -5.47
C GLU A 88 41.46 3.65 -4.56
N GLU A 89 42.06 3.42 -3.39
CA GLU A 89 41.53 2.47 -2.41
C GLU A 89 40.13 2.87 -1.92
N ASN A 90 39.92 4.14 -1.56
CA ASN A 90 38.62 4.66 -1.16
C ASN A 90 37.61 4.53 -2.29
N LYS A 91 37.99 4.90 -3.52
CA LYS A 91 37.13 4.75 -4.70
C LYS A 91 36.69 3.31 -4.92
N GLN A 92 37.62 2.35 -4.90
CA GLN A 92 37.29 0.93 -5.07
C GLN A 92 36.37 0.42 -3.95
N LYS A 93 36.56 0.89 -2.71
CA LYS A 93 35.68 0.55 -1.58
C LYS A 93 34.25 1.03 -1.81
N ILE A 94 34.07 2.26 -2.31
CA ILE A 94 32.73 2.83 -2.59
C ILE A 94 32.04 2.09 -3.73
N ILE A 95 32.77 1.76 -4.80
CA ILE A 95 32.24 0.97 -5.93
C ILE A 95 31.78 -0.41 -5.43
N LEU A 96 32.60 -1.09 -4.64
CA LEU A 96 32.28 -2.40 -4.09
C LEU A 96 31.07 -2.35 -3.13
N SER A 97 31.01 -1.33 -2.27
CA SER A 97 29.88 -1.08 -1.37
C SER A 97 28.58 -0.86 -2.16
N SER A 98 28.62 0.01 -3.18
CA SER A 98 27.48 0.31 -4.05
C SER A 98 26.98 -0.93 -4.78
N LYS A 99 27.89 -1.80 -5.26
CA LYS A 99 27.54 -3.07 -5.90
C LYS A 99 26.81 -4.02 -4.95
N LYS A 100 27.33 -4.20 -3.72
CA LYS A 100 26.66 -5.04 -2.70
C LYS A 100 25.28 -4.51 -2.32
N LYS A 101 25.15 -3.19 -2.19
CA LYS A 101 23.87 -2.51 -1.94
C LYS A 101 22.91 -2.75 -3.10
N LEU A 102 23.35 -2.62 -4.34
CA LEU A 102 22.54 -2.88 -5.53
C LEU A 102 21.98 -4.31 -5.51
N GLU A 103 22.82 -5.31 -5.26
CA GLU A 103 22.41 -6.72 -5.18
C GLU A 103 21.34 -6.94 -4.09
N SER A 104 21.57 -6.41 -2.88
CA SER A 104 20.62 -6.57 -1.77
C SER A 104 19.31 -5.80 -1.98
N ILE A 105 19.39 -4.57 -2.48
CA ILE A 105 18.25 -3.65 -2.55
C ILE A 105 17.36 -3.98 -3.74
N VAL A 106 17.95 -4.24 -4.90
CA VAL A 106 17.18 -4.60 -6.10
C VAL A 106 16.49 -5.94 -5.91
N TYR A 107 17.19 -6.95 -5.38
CA TYR A 107 16.66 -8.30 -5.33
C TYR A 107 15.60 -8.50 -4.23
N PHE A 108 15.78 -7.85 -3.07
CA PHE A 108 14.89 -8.06 -1.93
C PHE A 108 13.96 -6.87 -1.65
N ILE A 109 14.50 -5.66 -1.55
CA ILE A 109 13.73 -4.51 -1.07
C ILE A 109 12.78 -4.00 -2.15
N ILE A 110 13.27 -3.74 -3.37
CA ILE A 110 12.43 -3.23 -4.47
C ILE A 110 11.37 -4.25 -4.86
N LEU A 111 11.72 -5.55 -4.88
CA LEU A 111 10.76 -6.61 -5.17
C LEU A 111 9.65 -6.68 -4.12
N ASN A 112 10.01 -6.63 -2.82
CA ASN A 112 9.02 -6.61 -1.73
C ASN A 112 8.12 -5.37 -1.81
N ILE A 113 8.68 -4.19 -2.04
CA ILE A 113 7.90 -2.96 -2.21
C ILE A 113 6.91 -3.10 -3.38
N LYS A 114 7.36 -3.56 -4.55
CA LYS A 114 6.49 -3.75 -5.72
C LYS A 114 5.38 -4.77 -5.44
N SER A 115 5.71 -5.87 -4.76
CA SER A 115 4.71 -6.87 -4.36
C SER A 115 3.68 -6.26 -3.40
N ASP A 116 4.13 -5.50 -2.40
CA ASP A 116 3.26 -4.87 -1.41
C ASP A 116 2.33 -3.85 -2.05
N ILE A 117 2.85 -3.01 -2.94
CA ILE A 117 2.06 -2.06 -3.73
C ILE A 117 1.04 -2.80 -4.59
N GLY A 118 1.38 -3.96 -5.16
CA GLY A 118 0.41 -4.80 -5.87
C GLY A 118 -0.75 -5.28 -4.99
N TYR A 119 -0.56 -5.40 -3.67
CA TYR A 119 -1.59 -5.82 -2.73
C TYR A 119 -2.43 -4.68 -2.15
N ILE A 120 -1.87 -3.49 -2.00
CA ILE A 120 -2.54 -2.37 -1.30
C ILE A 120 -2.58 -1.06 -2.08
N GLY A 121 -2.05 -1.02 -3.30
CA GLY A 121 -1.92 0.20 -4.10
C GLY A 121 -3.27 0.86 -4.41
N GLU A 122 -4.31 0.07 -4.62
CA GLU A 122 -5.70 0.56 -4.86
C GLU A 122 -6.39 1.03 -3.57
N LEU A 123 -5.83 0.71 -2.40
CA LEU A 123 -6.36 1.10 -1.10
C LEU A 123 -5.80 2.45 -0.61
N PHE A 124 -4.79 3.00 -1.30
CA PHE A 124 -4.28 4.34 -1.01
C PHE A 124 -5.30 5.40 -1.44
N GLU A 125 -5.38 6.49 -0.69
CA GLU A 125 -6.23 7.64 -1.04
C GLU A 125 -5.65 8.42 -2.21
N ASP A 126 -4.32 8.60 -2.26
CA ASP A 126 -3.63 9.15 -3.41
C ASP A 126 -3.39 8.02 -4.46
N PRO A 127 -4.09 8.04 -5.61
CA PRO A 127 -3.98 6.99 -6.62
C PRO A 127 -2.60 6.95 -7.29
N LEU A 128 -1.77 7.98 -7.12
CA LEU A 128 -0.41 8.03 -7.66
C LEU A 128 0.64 7.57 -6.65
N LEU A 129 0.29 7.38 -5.37
CA LEU A 129 1.27 7.08 -4.32
C LEU A 129 2.04 5.78 -4.61
N GLY A 130 1.35 4.69 -4.94
CA GLY A 130 2.00 3.42 -5.30
C GLY A 130 2.95 3.56 -6.50
N LYS A 131 2.57 4.33 -7.51
CA LYS A 131 3.42 4.61 -8.67
C LYS A 131 4.65 5.43 -8.30
N ASN A 132 4.48 6.46 -7.46
CA ASN A 132 5.56 7.32 -6.99
C ASN A 132 6.59 6.54 -6.18
N ILE A 133 6.14 5.67 -5.26
CA ILE A 133 7.03 4.78 -4.50
C ILE A 133 7.85 3.89 -5.44
N THR A 134 7.19 3.30 -6.44
CA THR A 134 7.86 2.43 -7.42
C THR A 134 8.90 3.20 -8.23
N ASN A 135 8.60 4.43 -8.64
CA ASN A 135 9.54 5.28 -9.37
C ASN A 135 10.76 5.64 -8.52
N GLN A 136 10.56 6.02 -7.26
CA GLN A 136 11.66 6.31 -6.33
C GLN A 136 12.60 5.11 -6.15
N CYS A 137 12.06 3.90 -6.12
CA CYS A 137 12.87 2.68 -6.10
C CYS A 137 13.73 2.50 -7.36
N ILE A 138 13.15 2.77 -8.54
CA ILE A 138 13.85 2.68 -9.83
C ILE A 138 14.94 3.76 -9.94
N GLU A 139 14.64 4.98 -9.50
CA GLU A 139 15.60 6.08 -9.46
C GLU A 139 16.81 5.76 -8.59
N TYR A 140 16.58 5.11 -7.45
CA TYR A 140 17.67 4.67 -6.59
C TYR A 140 18.51 3.53 -7.20
N GLU A 141 17.86 2.56 -7.84
CA GLU A 141 18.56 1.51 -8.61
C GLU A 141 19.46 2.12 -9.69
N MET A 142 18.95 3.10 -10.45
CA MET A 142 19.71 3.80 -11.48
C MET A 142 20.89 4.58 -10.89
N MET A 143 20.72 5.19 -9.72
CA MET A 143 21.81 5.89 -9.04
C MET A 143 22.94 4.93 -8.64
N LEU A 144 22.62 3.79 -8.04
CA LEU A 144 23.61 2.79 -7.66
C LEU A 144 24.36 2.24 -8.88
N LYS A 145 23.65 1.95 -9.98
CA LYS A 145 24.27 1.57 -11.25
C LYS A 145 25.18 2.67 -11.78
N ASN A 146 24.74 3.93 -11.74
CA ASN A 146 25.54 5.05 -12.19
C ASN A 146 26.83 5.18 -11.36
N ILE A 147 26.80 4.97 -10.04
CA ILE A 147 28.02 5.01 -9.22
C ILE A 147 28.95 3.83 -9.51
N GLN A 148 28.39 2.65 -9.79
CA GLN A 148 29.15 1.47 -10.18
C GLN A 148 29.82 1.60 -11.56
N GLU A 149 29.08 2.11 -12.56
CA GLU A 149 29.45 2.09 -13.98
C GLU A 149 30.19 3.35 -14.43
N ASN A 150 29.99 4.48 -13.75
CA ASN A 150 30.47 5.77 -14.22
C ASN A 150 31.90 6.03 -13.75
N PHE A 151 32.81 6.19 -14.72
CA PHE A 151 34.24 6.36 -14.50
C PHE A 151 34.64 7.80 -14.15
N ASP A 152 33.67 8.73 -14.08
CA ASP A 152 33.95 10.15 -13.87
C ASP A 152 33.81 10.56 -12.39
N TRP A 153 34.96 10.48 -11.68
CA TRP A 153 35.14 10.77 -10.25
C TRP A 153 35.73 12.16 -10.01
N ASN A 154 35.55 13.09 -10.95
CA ASN A 154 35.92 14.49 -10.76
C ASN A 154 34.96 15.20 -9.80
N ASP A 155 35.41 16.31 -9.22
CA ASP A 155 34.68 17.05 -8.18
C ASP A 155 33.30 17.54 -8.64
N ASP A 156 33.17 18.00 -9.88
CA ASP A 156 31.91 18.50 -10.45
C ASP A 156 30.86 17.38 -10.58
N SER A 157 31.27 16.23 -11.13
CA SER A 157 30.43 15.02 -11.26
C SER A 157 29.98 14.50 -9.90
N LEU A 158 30.90 14.46 -8.93
CA LEU A 158 30.60 14.02 -7.57
C LEU A 158 29.66 14.98 -6.84
N SER A 159 29.85 16.29 -7.01
CA SER A 159 28.95 17.31 -6.46
C SER A 159 27.54 17.18 -7.02
N MET A 160 27.41 16.94 -8.33
CA MET A 160 26.10 16.69 -8.96
C MET A 160 25.44 15.42 -8.40
N LYS A 161 26.18 14.33 -8.24
CA LYS A 161 25.67 13.08 -7.65
C LYS A 161 25.18 13.29 -6.22
N MET A 162 25.92 14.02 -5.40
CA MET A 162 25.52 14.33 -4.02
C MET A 162 24.25 15.18 -3.97
N SER A 163 24.10 16.16 -4.86
CA SER A 163 22.86 16.94 -4.97
C SER A 163 21.66 16.08 -5.36
N LEU A 164 21.84 15.12 -6.29
CA LEU A 164 20.80 14.16 -6.64
C LEU A 164 20.42 13.26 -5.45
N ILE A 165 21.41 12.82 -4.67
CA ILE A 165 21.18 12.04 -3.43
C ILE A 165 20.33 12.85 -2.45
N ASP A 166 20.63 14.13 -2.25
CA ASP A 166 19.87 15.00 -1.34
C ASP A 166 18.40 15.13 -1.76
N ASN A 167 18.16 15.36 -3.06
CA ASN A 167 16.80 15.43 -3.59
C ASN A 167 16.04 14.11 -3.39
N GLN A 168 16.70 12.96 -3.59
CA GLN A 168 16.07 11.66 -3.39
C GLN A 168 15.75 11.37 -1.92
N ILE A 169 16.62 11.79 -0.99
CA ILE A 169 16.37 11.70 0.46
C ILE A 169 15.14 12.52 0.86
N GLU A 170 15.03 13.74 0.35
CA GLU A 170 13.88 14.62 0.61
C GLU A 170 12.59 13.98 0.08
N MET A 171 12.60 13.52 -1.17
CA MET A 171 11.45 12.89 -1.80
C MET A 171 11.02 11.60 -1.09
N LEU A 172 11.96 10.77 -0.63
CA LEU A 172 11.67 9.59 0.18
C LEU A 172 11.01 9.95 1.51
N SER A 173 11.50 11.01 2.17
CA SER A 173 10.94 11.47 3.44
C SER A 173 9.49 11.94 3.28
N ILE A 174 9.22 12.72 2.24
CA ILE A 174 7.85 13.16 1.90
C ILE A 174 6.94 11.95 1.64
N THR A 175 7.40 10.97 0.86
CA THR A 175 6.63 9.75 0.57
C THR A 175 6.33 8.95 1.83
N ILE A 176 7.33 8.74 2.70
CA ILE A 176 7.16 8.03 3.97
C ILE A 176 6.11 8.73 4.85
N ASP A 177 6.17 10.05 4.96
CA ASP A 177 5.25 10.84 5.77
C ASP A 177 3.82 10.78 5.21
N LYS A 178 3.66 10.79 3.88
CA LYS A 178 2.35 10.57 3.24
C LYS A 178 1.76 9.20 3.58
N ILE A 179 2.55 8.13 3.46
CA ILE A 179 2.08 6.77 3.80
C ILE A 179 1.68 6.72 5.29
N LYS A 180 2.50 7.30 6.19
CA LYS A 180 2.19 7.35 7.63
C LYS A 180 0.87 8.07 7.89
N LYS A 181 0.62 9.18 7.20
CA LYS A 181 -0.63 9.95 7.32
C LYS A 181 -1.84 9.12 6.87
N GLU A 182 -1.77 8.45 5.72
CA GLU A 182 -2.88 7.62 5.22
C GLU A 182 -3.22 6.45 6.15
N ILE A 183 -2.22 5.84 6.81
CA ILE A 183 -2.50 4.79 7.81
C ILE A 183 -3.21 5.37 9.04
N ILE A 184 -2.79 6.55 9.53
CA ILE A 184 -3.38 7.18 10.72
C ILE A 184 -4.83 7.61 10.46
N GLU A 185 -5.13 8.16 9.28
CA GLU A 185 -6.48 8.63 8.94
C GLU A 185 -7.51 7.49 8.80
N LYS A 186 -7.04 6.24 8.61
CA LYS A 186 -7.90 5.04 8.48
C LYS A 186 -7.97 4.16 9.73
N LEU A 187 -7.32 4.56 10.84
CA LEU A 187 -7.39 3.93 12.15
C LEU A 187 -8.38 4.66 13.07
#